data_AF-A0A843BQ84-F1
#
_entry.id   AF-A0A843BQ84-F1
#
_cell.length_a   1.000
_cell.length_b   1.000
_cell.length_c   1.000
_cell.angle_alpha   90.00
_cell.angle_beta   90.00
_cell.angle_gamma   90.00
#
_symmetry.space_group_name_H-M   'P 1'
#
loop_
_entity.id
_entity.type
_entity.pdbx_description
1 polymer ?
#
loop_
_entity_poly.entity_id
_entity_poly.type
_entity_poly.pdbx_seq_one_letter_code
_entity_poly.pdbx_strand_id
1 'polypeptide(L)'
;MEFCSNCNSKLFNTLEGLKCKKCDNYNPDKKKETIKKIVYSENESFPYVKNEYYVQKEIRNRLGLGLMTGINLKKESDMIVVFRNAHILKPNQTNIYLDKYDENTGIYRYVGKGLIGNQNMTAENEYLKNAKQNGYNVHLFWQQNANSDHQYVGKVGVEGIVTEQQPDKNGKIRDVYVFLLKPEM
;
A
#
# COMPACT_ATOMS: atom_id res chain seq x y z
N MET A 1 -8.54 42.37 5.49
CA MET A 1 -9.22 41.44 6.41
C MET A 1 -10.71 41.55 6.14
N GLU A 2 -11.39 40.43 5.93
CA GLU A 2 -12.83 40.42 5.64
C GLU A 2 -13.64 40.13 6.91
N PHE A 3 -14.79 40.78 7.01
CA PHE A 3 -15.66 40.75 8.19
C PHE A 3 -17.07 40.33 7.78
N CYS A 4 -17.73 39.55 8.64
CA CYS A 4 -19.10 39.10 8.43
C CYS A 4 -20.05 40.30 8.45
N SER A 5 -20.85 40.46 7.40
CA SER A 5 -21.85 41.52 7.27
C SER A 5 -22.96 41.49 8.34
N ASN A 6 -23.22 40.31 8.92
CA ASN A 6 -24.31 40.14 9.89
C ASN A 6 -23.92 40.43 11.34
N CYS A 7 -22.64 40.29 11.71
CA CYS A 7 -22.22 40.46 13.11
C CYS A 7 -20.84 41.11 13.30
N ASN A 8 -20.25 41.67 12.23
CA ASN A 8 -18.94 42.33 12.19
C ASN A 8 -17.77 41.52 12.77
N SER A 9 -17.90 40.20 12.92
CA SER A 9 -16.77 39.37 13.35
C SER A 9 -15.89 39.00 12.17
N LYS A 10 -14.60 38.83 12.43
CA LYS A 10 -13.61 38.40 11.44
C LYS A 10 -14.01 37.07 10.79
N LEU A 11 -13.90 36.99 9.46
CA LEU A 11 -14.11 35.77 8.69
C LEU A 11 -12.84 34.90 8.69
N PHE A 12 -13.03 33.59 8.62
CA PHE A 12 -11.97 32.59 8.55
C PHE A 12 -12.09 31.82 7.23
N ASN A 13 -10.96 31.61 6.57
CA ASN A 13 -10.94 30.83 5.34
C ASN A 13 -11.00 29.34 5.65
N THR A 14 -11.89 28.60 4.98
CA THR A 14 -12.10 27.16 5.15
C THR A 14 -12.20 26.49 3.77
N LEU A 15 -12.20 25.15 3.73
CA LEU A 15 -12.39 24.39 2.48
C LEU A 15 -13.77 24.62 1.84
N GLU A 16 -14.75 25.09 2.61
CA GLU A 16 -16.10 25.44 2.14
C GLU A 16 -16.25 26.95 1.84
N GLY A 17 -15.12 27.69 1.81
CA GLY A 17 -15.10 29.14 1.67
C GLY A 17 -14.99 29.87 3.01
N LEU A 18 -15.31 31.17 3.00
CA LEU A 18 -15.21 32.03 4.18
C LEU A 18 -16.35 31.74 5.16
N LYS A 19 -16.00 31.47 6.42
CA LYS A 19 -16.96 31.19 7.49
C LYS A 19 -16.84 32.21 8.64
N CYS A 20 -17.97 32.54 9.23
CA CYS A 20 -18.14 33.36 10.40
C CYS A 20 -18.32 32.49 11.65
N LYS A 21 -17.45 32.64 12.66
CA LYS A 21 -17.52 31.87 13.92
C LYS A 21 -18.87 32.02 14.65
N LYS A 22 -19.49 33.21 14.58
CA LYS A 22 -20.75 33.52 15.28
C LYS A 22 -21.99 33.13 14.47
N CYS A 23 -22.02 33.43 13.18
CA CYS A 23 -23.22 33.21 12.35
C CYS A 23 -23.31 31.77 11.82
N ASP A 24 -22.17 31.13 11.53
CA ASP A 24 -22.16 29.79 10.92
C ASP A 24 -22.00 28.69 11.98
N ASN A 25 -22.02 29.03 13.28
CA ASN A 25 -21.66 28.14 14.39
C ASN A 25 -20.34 27.37 14.14
N TYR A 26 -19.43 27.98 13.38
CA TYR A 26 -18.16 27.38 12.99
C TYR A 26 -17.17 27.46 14.15
N ASN A 27 -16.86 26.32 14.76
CA ASN A 27 -15.82 26.24 15.78
C ASN A 27 -14.53 25.67 15.15
N PRO A 28 -13.49 26.51 14.91
CA PRO A 28 -12.22 26.06 14.33
C PRO A 28 -11.47 25.06 15.23
N ASP A 29 -11.80 25.02 16.52
CA ASP A 29 -11.21 24.12 17.52
C ASP A 29 -12.04 22.85 17.74
N LYS A 30 -13.20 22.72 17.08
CA LYS A 30 -13.97 21.48 17.10
C LYS A 30 -13.18 20.44 16.31
N LYS A 31 -12.47 19.57 17.03
CA LYS A 31 -11.89 18.35 16.45
C LYS A 31 -12.98 17.70 15.60
N LYS A 32 -12.72 17.52 14.30
CA LYS A 32 -13.57 16.68 13.45
C LYS A 32 -13.79 15.38 14.21
N GLU A 33 -15.05 15.01 14.45
CA GLU A 33 -15.35 13.69 14.94
C GLU A 33 -14.63 12.71 14.02
N THR A 34 -13.68 11.97 14.58
CA THR A 34 -12.97 10.96 13.84
C THR A 34 -14.02 9.90 13.52
N ILE A 35 -14.61 9.98 12.33
CA ILE A 35 -15.36 8.86 11.77
C ILE A 35 -14.39 7.68 11.88
N LYS A 36 -14.69 6.72 12.77
CA LYS A 36 -13.92 5.49 12.88
C LYS A 36 -13.93 4.91 11.46
N LYS A 37 -12.78 4.98 10.77
CA LYS A 37 -12.63 4.33 9.48
C LYS A 37 -13.06 2.89 9.67
N ILE A 38 -13.93 2.40 8.80
CA ILE A 38 -14.33 0.99 8.78
C ILE A 38 -13.06 0.22 8.42
N VAL A 39 -12.40 -0.30 9.45
CA VAL A 39 -11.28 -1.22 9.32
C VAL A 39 -11.87 -2.62 9.24
N TYR A 40 -11.40 -3.39 8.29
CA TYR A 40 -11.71 -4.81 8.15
C TYR A 40 -11.54 -5.52 9.50
N SER A 41 -12.56 -6.30 9.86
CA SER A 41 -12.59 -7.18 11.02
C SER A 41 -12.33 -8.60 10.56
N GLU A 42 -11.53 -9.36 11.31
CA GLU A 42 -11.19 -10.77 11.01
C GLU A 42 -12.40 -11.71 10.95
N ASN A 43 -13.52 -11.30 11.55
CA ASN A 43 -14.78 -12.05 11.54
C ASN A 43 -15.60 -11.86 10.25
N GLU A 44 -15.13 -11.04 9.30
CA GLU A 44 -15.75 -10.83 8.00
C GLU A 44 -14.99 -11.56 6.90
N SER A 45 -15.67 -11.93 5.80
CA SER A 45 -14.99 -12.42 4.61
C SER A 45 -14.01 -11.36 4.07
N PHE A 46 -12.83 -11.79 3.61
CA PHE A 46 -11.84 -10.87 3.04
C PHE A 46 -12.48 -10.02 1.92
N PRO A 47 -12.34 -8.68 1.97
CA PRO A 47 -13.28 -7.78 1.28
C PRO A 47 -13.00 -7.57 -0.22
N TYR A 48 -12.06 -8.30 -0.81
CA TYR A 48 -11.62 -8.13 -2.19
C TYR A 48 -11.88 -9.39 -2.99
N VAL A 49 -12.43 -9.21 -4.20
CA VAL A 49 -12.77 -10.29 -5.12
C VAL A 49 -11.62 -10.48 -6.11
N LYS A 50 -11.23 -11.73 -6.33
CA LYS A 50 -10.11 -12.09 -7.23
C LYS A 50 -10.37 -11.50 -8.62
N ASN A 51 -9.34 -10.92 -9.22
CA ASN A 51 -9.32 -10.24 -10.52
C ASN A 51 -10.04 -8.89 -10.60
N GLU A 52 -10.65 -8.40 -9.52
CA GLU A 52 -11.19 -7.04 -9.46
C GLU A 52 -10.10 -6.01 -9.15
N TYR A 53 -10.38 -4.74 -9.46
CA TYR A 53 -9.44 -3.63 -9.36
C TYR A 53 -9.85 -2.63 -8.28
N TYR A 54 -8.89 -2.16 -7.50
CA TYR A 54 -9.15 -1.27 -6.38
C TYR A 54 -8.07 -0.21 -6.21
N VAL A 55 -8.47 0.97 -5.74
CA VAL A 55 -7.57 2.08 -5.45
C VAL A 55 -6.69 1.76 -4.23
N GLN A 56 -5.37 1.81 -4.36
CA GLN A 56 -4.42 1.47 -3.28
C GLN A 56 -4.70 2.19 -1.95
N LYS A 57 -5.05 3.49 -2.02
CA LYS A 57 -5.39 4.30 -0.84
C LYS A 57 -6.59 3.72 -0.09
N GLU A 58 -7.59 3.25 -0.82
CA GLU A 58 -8.79 2.63 -0.23
C GLU A 58 -8.45 1.26 0.36
N ILE A 59 -7.60 0.48 -0.33
CA ILE A 59 -7.10 -0.79 0.22
C ILE A 59 -6.41 -0.58 1.56
N ARG A 60 -5.44 0.34 1.60
CA ARG A 60 -4.70 0.65 2.83
C ARG A 60 -5.62 1.14 3.94
N ASN A 61 -6.59 1.99 3.62
CA ASN A 61 -7.55 2.50 4.61
C ASN A 61 -8.44 1.39 5.17
N ARG A 62 -8.98 0.54 4.30
CA ARG A 62 -9.92 -0.54 4.69
C ARG A 62 -9.21 -1.63 5.47
N LEU A 63 -7.97 -1.98 5.12
CA LEU A 63 -7.20 -3.03 5.80
C LEU A 63 -6.33 -2.50 6.96
N GLY A 64 -6.31 -1.20 7.22
CA GLY A 64 -5.50 -0.60 8.30
C GLY A 64 -3.99 -0.70 8.06
N LEU A 65 -3.53 -0.60 6.80
CA LEU A 65 -2.13 -0.81 6.43
C LEU A 65 -1.30 0.49 6.51
N GLY A 66 0.03 0.33 6.63
CA GLY A 66 0.98 1.45 6.56
C GLY A 66 0.94 2.17 5.21
N LEU A 67 1.52 3.38 5.11
CA LEU A 67 1.38 4.22 3.91
C LEU A 67 2.46 4.00 2.83
N MET A 68 3.64 3.51 3.20
CA MET A 68 4.84 3.59 2.34
C MET A 68 5.56 2.27 2.10
N THR A 69 4.99 1.12 2.48
CA THR A 69 5.63 -0.19 2.28
C THR A 69 4.90 -1.04 1.25
N GLY A 70 5.68 -1.79 0.47
CA GLY A 70 5.18 -2.81 -0.45
C GLY A 70 4.67 -4.05 0.31
N ILE A 71 5.42 -4.52 1.30
CA ILE A 71 5.04 -5.63 2.18
C ILE A 71 4.48 -5.06 3.49
N ASN A 72 3.26 -5.46 3.87
CA ASN A 72 2.56 -5.00 5.07
C ASN A 72 2.13 -6.22 5.89
N LEU A 73 2.72 -6.38 7.07
CA LEU A 73 2.31 -7.41 8.03
C LEU A 73 1.18 -6.88 8.92
N LYS A 74 0.09 -7.64 9.05
CA LYS A 74 -0.97 -7.44 10.04
C LYS A 74 -1.06 -8.69 10.91
N LYS A 75 -0.45 -8.62 12.09
CA LYS A 75 -0.33 -9.76 13.02
C LYS A 75 -1.67 -10.19 13.58
N GLU A 76 -2.54 -9.22 13.83
CA GLU A 76 -3.85 -9.45 14.44
C GLU A 76 -4.70 -10.39 13.56
N SER A 77 -4.59 -10.27 12.23
CA SER A 77 -5.36 -11.06 11.27
C SER A 77 -4.57 -12.11 10.51
N ASP A 78 -3.39 -12.49 11.00
CA ASP A 78 -2.50 -13.45 10.32
C ASP A 78 -2.39 -13.19 8.81
N MET A 79 -2.16 -11.92 8.44
CA MET A 79 -2.15 -11.48 7.04
C MET A 79 -0.85 -10.75 6.69
N ILE A 80 -0.35 -11.00 5.48
CA ILE A 80 0.64 -10.17 4.81
C ILE A 80 0.01 -9.63 3.53
N VAL A 81 -0.02 -8.31 3.36
CA VAL A 81 -0.49 -7.65 2.13
C VAL A 81 0.71 -7.14 1.34
N VAL A 82 0.81 -7.60 0.10
CA VAL A 82 1.89 -7.26 -0.83
C VAL A 82 1.34 -6.37 -1.94
N PHE A 83 1.94 -5.20 -2.12
CA PHE A 83 1.67 -4.30 -3.23
C PHE A 83 2.82 -4.30 -4.21
N ARG A 84 2.49 -4.49 -5.49
CA ARG A 84 3.35 -4.12 -6.62
C ARG A 84 2.82 -2.87 -7.28
N ASN A 85 3.68 -1.87 -7.42
CA ASN A 85 3.39 -0.65 -8.17
C ASN A 85 4.09 -0.72 -9.54
N ALA A 86 3.37 -0.35 -10.59
CA ALA A 86 3.91 -0.33 -11.93
C ALA A 86 5.00 0.73 -12.10
N HIS A 87 5.98 0.40 -12.94
CA HIS A 87 7.03 1.34 -13.29
C HIS A 87 6.43 2.47 -14.13
N ILE A 88 6.77 3.69 -13.76
CA ILE A 88 6.74 4.83 -14.67
C ILE A 88 8.17 5.00 -15.14
N LEU A 89 8.44 5.00 -16.45
CA LEU A 89 9.72 5.47 -16.99
C LEU A 89 9.72 7.00 -16.99
N LYS A 90 9.88 7.64 -15.82
CA LYS A 90 10.04 9.09 -15.69
C LYS A 90 11.44 9.42 -15.13
N PRO A 91 12.08 10.51 -15.57
CA PRO A 91 13.30 11.01 -14.94
C PRO A 91 13.06 11.25 -13.43
N ASN A 92 13.99 10.83 -12.58
CA ASN A 92 13.99 11.06 -11.12
C ASN A 92 12.87 10.42 -10.28
N GLN A 93 12.00 9.59 -10.87
CA GLN A 93 11.10 8.71 -10.13
C GLN A 93 10.83 7.44 -10.91
N THR A 94 11.36 6.33 -10.43
CA THR A 94 11.04 5.01 -10.94
C THR A 94 11.05 4.07 -9.75
N ASN A 95 10.00 3.27 -9.57
CA ASN A 95 10.10 2.10 -8.72
C ASN A 95 11.37 1.33 -9.17
N ILE A 96 12.35 1.13 -8.27
CA ILE A 96 13.63 0.49 -8.62
C ILE A 96 13.53 -1.04 -8.61
N TYR A 97 12.44 -1.58 -8.06
CA TYR A 97 12.19 -3.00 -7.95
C TYR A 97 11.71 -3.55 -9.27
N LEU A 98 12.52 -4.37 -9.94
CA LEU A 98 12.19 -4.93 -11.26
C LEU A 98 11.25 -6.14 -11.14
N ASP A 99 10.07 -5.91 -10.53
CA ASP A 99 9.01 -6.92 -10.38
C ASP A 99 8.48 -7.36 -11.76
N LYS A 100 8.18 -8.65 -11.90
CA LYS A 100 7.71 -9.23 -13.18
C LYS A 100 6.61 -10.26 -12.96
N TYR A 101 5.78 -10.45 -13.97
CA TYR A 101 4.90 -11.60 -14.08
C TYR A 101 5.38 -12.45 -15.24
N ASP A 102 5.53 -13.76 -15.02
CA ASP A 102 5.88 -14.73 -16.06
C ASP A 102 4.60 -15.45 -16.50
N GLU A 103 4.10 -15.10 -17.69
CA GLU A 103 2.87 -15.65 -18.25
C GLU A 103 2.95 -17.16 -18.51
N ASN A 104 4.14 -17.70 -18.78
CA ASN A 104 4.31 -19.12 -19.09
C ASN A 104 4.20 -20.00 -17.83
N THR A 105 4.66 -19.48 -16.69
CA THR A 105 4.69 -20.22 -15.42
C THR A 105 3.58 -19.79 -14.45
N GLY A 106 2.95 -18.64 -14.68
CA GLY A 106 2.00 -18.02 -13.77
C GLY A 106 2.66 -17.48 -12.49
N ILE A 107 3.98 -17.30 -12.49
CA ILE A 107 4.74 -16.85 -11.32
C ILE A 107 4.86 -15.33 -11.32
N TYR A 108 4.50 -14.72 -10.19
CA TYR A 108 4.78 -13.33 -9.89
C TYR A 108 6.13 -13.24 -9.19
N ARG A 109 7.11 -12.64 -9.87
CA ARG A 109 8.44 -12.35 -9.34
C ARG A 109 8.39 -11.02 -8.60
N TYR A 110 8.42 -11.08 -7.28
CA TYR A 110 8.33 -9.91 -6.41
C TYR A 110 9.66 -9.64 -5.72
N VAL A 111 10.23 -8.45 -5.92
CA VAL A 111 11.51 -8.07 -5.32
C VAL A 111 11.29 -7.65 -3.87
N GLY A 112 12.14 -8.15 -2.98
CA GLY A 112 12.10 -7.86 -1.55
C GLY A 112 12.30 -6.40 -1.20
N LYS A 113 12.04 -6.06 0.06
CA LYS A 113 12.26 -4.72 0.62
C LYS A 113 13.74 -4.40 0.77
N GLY A 114 14.04 -3.11 0.63
CA GLY A 114 15.37 -2.50 0.81
C GLY A 114 15.72 -1.71 -0.44
N LEU A 115 16.17 -0.46 -0.31
CA LEU A 115 16.35 0.46 -1.45
C LEU A 115 17.82 0.70 -1.82
N ILE A 116 18.74 0.50 -0.88
CA ILE A 116 20.16 0.85 -1.00
C ILE A 116 20.98 -0.34 -0.51
N GLY A 117 22.01 -0.72 -1.27
CA GLY A 117 22.86 -1.86 -0.97
C GLY A 117 22.15 -3.21 -0.98
N ASN A 118 22.92 -4.28 -0.73
CA ASN A 118 22.43 -5.64 -0.70
C ASN A 118 21.26 -5.78 0.28
N GLN A 119 20.20 -6.46 -0.15
CA GLN A 119 19.06 -6.71 0.69
C GLN A 119 19.41 -7.69 1.81
N ASN A 120 18.76 -7.50 2.96
CA ASN A 120 18.88 -8.40 4.09
C ASN A 120 17.59 -9.21 4.24
N MET A 121 17.73 -10.48 4.62
CA MET A 121 16.60 -11.36 4.92
C MET A 121 16.13 -11.14 6.37
N THR A 122 15.64 -9.94 6.65
CA THR A 122 15.17 -9.52 7.98
C THR A 122 13.83 -8.79 7.86
N ALA A 123 13.12 -8.68 8.97
CA ALA A 123 11.85 -7.94 9.08
C ALA A 123 10.85 -8.37 7.99
N GLU A 124 10.35 -7.46 7.14
CA GLU A 124 9.31 -7.79 6.16
C GLU A 124 9.70 -8.89 5.17
N ASN A 125 10.98 -8.96 4.78
CA ASN A 125 11.46 -10.02 3.90
C ASN A 125 11.41 -11.38 4.58
N GLU A 126 11.80 -11.43 5.86
CA GLU A 126 11.76 -12.64 6.68
C GLU A 126 10.33 -13.11 6.94
N TYR A 127 9.41 -12.18 7.25
CA TYR A 127 7.99 -12.50 7.42
C TYR A 127 7.39 -13.07 6.14
N LEU A 128 7.70 -12.49 4.98
CA LEU A 128 7.22 -13.01 3.69
C LEU A 128 7.80 -14.39 3.40
N LYS A 129 9.11 -14.58 3.59
CA LYS A 129 9.78 -15.89 3.43
C LYS A 129 9.11 -16.98 4.28
N ASN A 130 8.83 -16.68 5.54
CA ASN A 130 8.32 -17.64 6.51
C ASN A 130 6.79 -17.61 6.62
N ALA A 131 6.08 -16.95 5.69
CA ALA A 131 4.63 -16.70 5.80
C ALA A 131 3.83 -17.99 6.04
N LYS A 132 4.07 -19.01 5.21
CA LYS A 132 3.41 -20.32 5.32
C LYS A 132 3.70 -21.02 6.65
N GLN A 133 4.96 -20.99 7.10
CA GLN A 133 5.37 -21.64 8.36
C GLN A 133 4.75 -20.95 9.58
N ASN A 134 4.57 -19.63 9.50
CA ASN A 134 4.02 -18.81 10.57
C ASN A 134 2.49 -18.64 10.49
N GLY A 135 1.81 -19.31 9.55
CA GLY A 135 0.36 -19.24 9.40
C GLY A 135 -0.18 -17.95 8.76
N TYR A 136 0.67 -17.11 8.17
CA TYR A 136 0.25 -15.88 7.51
C TYR A 136 -0.29 -16.13 6.10
N ASN A 137 -1.48 -15.61 5.80
CA ASN A 137 -2.04 -15.55 4.45
C ASN A 137 -1.42 -14.37 3.69
N VAL A 138 -0.83 -14.62 2.52
CA VAL A 138 -0.25 -13.56 1.68
C VAL A 138 -1.26 -13.13 0.62
N HIS A 139 -1.68 -11.86 0.64
CA HIS A 139 -2.61 -11.26 -0.31
C HIS A 139 -1.87 -10.33 -1.27
N LEU A 140 -1.96 -10.61 -2.58
CA LEU A 140 -1.24 -9.85 -3.60
C LEU A 140 -2.16 -8.86 -4.33
N PHE A 141 -1.72 -7.60 -4.36
CA PHE A 141 -2.30 -6.52 -5.16
C PHE A 141 -1.30 -6.06 -6.21
N TRP A 142 -1.66 -6.20 -7.48
CA TRP A 142 -0.78 -5.98 -8.63
C TRP A 142 -1.29 -4.84 -9.51
N GLN A 143 -0.57 -3.72 -9.53
CA GLN A 143 -0.83 -2.65 -10.49
C GLN A 143 -0.17 -3.01 -11.82
N GLN A 144 -0.95 -3.13 -12.89
CA GLN A 144 -0.41 -3.44 -14.23
C GLN A 144 0.20 -2.21 -14.89
N ASN A 145 -0.56 -1.11 -14.92
CA ASN A 145 -0.19 0.14 -15.57
C ASN A 145 0.04 1.24 -14.52
N ALA A 146 0.99 2.12 -14.76
CA ALA A 146 1.22 3.20 -13.81
C ALA A 146 0.02 4.14 -13.72
N ASN A 147 -0.29 4.56 -12.49
CA ASN A 147 -1.47 5.37 -12.14
C ASN A 147 -2.82 4.65 -12.37
N SER A 148 -2.83 3.32 -12.59
CA SER A 148 -4.06 2.53 -12.56
C SER A 148 -4.36 2.00 -11.16
N ASP A 149 -5.53 1.41 -11.01
CA ASP A 149 -5.87 0.64 -9.83
C ASP A 149 -5.07 -0.67 -9.75
N HIS A 150 -5.05 -1.26 -8.57
CA HIS A 150 -4.41 -2.53 -8.29
C HIS A 150 -5.40 -3.67 -8.47
N GLN A 151 -5.06 -4.64 -9.31
CA GLN A 151 -5.77 -5.91 -9.40
C GLN A 151 -5.53 -6.71 -8.12
N TYR A 152 -6.57 -7.22 -7.48
CA TYR A 152 -6.42 -8.23 -6.44
C TYR A 152 -6.21 -9.61 -7.09
N VAL A 153 -4.97 -10.11 -7.03
CA VAL A 153 -4.59 -11.40 -7.63
C VAL A 153 -5.14 -12.59 -6.83
N GLY A 154 -5.38 -12.39 -5.54
CA GLY A 154 -5.81 -13.44 -4.62
C GLY A 154 -4.79 -13.72 -3.52
N LYS A 155 -5.01 -14.82 -2.81
CA LYS A 155 -4.01 -15.41 -1.93
C LYS A 155 -2.90 -16.05 -2.76
N VAL A 156 -1.66 -15.91 -2.30
CA VAL A 156 -0.48 -16.44 -2.97
C VAL A 156 0.43 -17.20 -1.99
N GLY A 157 1.06 -18.27 -2.46
CA GLY A 157 2.15 -18.95 -1.78
C GLY A 157 3.51 -18.43 -2.23
N VAL A 158 4.50 -18.48 -1.33
CA VAL A 158 5.93 -18.29 -1.68
C VAL A 158 6.50 -19.67 -2.07
N GLU A 159 6.70 -19.89 -3.37
CA GLU A 159 7.21 -21.15 -3.91
C GLU A 159 8.73 -21.26 -3.81
N GLY A 160 9.42 -20.11 -3.78
CA GLY A 160 10.86 -20.04 -3.70
C GLY A 160 11.37 -18.61 -3.58
N ILE A 161 12.65 -18.49 -3.30
CA ILE A 161 13.37 -17.22 -3.27
C ILE A 161 14.66 -17.42 -4.05
N VAL A 162 14.91 -16.52 -4.99
CA VAL A 162 16.17 -16.48 -5.73
C VAL A 162 16.86 -15.15 -5.48
N THR A 163 18.17 -15.11 -5.70
CA THR A 163 18.95 -13.87 -5.64
C THR A 163 19.19 -13.37 -7.07
N GLU A 164 18.99 -12.07 -7.28
CA GLU A 164 19.30 -11.39 -8.53
C GLU A 164 20.16 -10.14 -8.29
N GLN A 165 20.83 -9.66 -9.33
CA GLN A 165 21.50 -8.38 -9.32
C GLN A 165 20.61 -7.31 -9.96
N GLN A 166 20.33 -6.24 -9.21
CA GLN A 166 19.54 -5.10 -9.68
C GLN A 166 20.22 -3.79 -9.23
N PRO A 167 20.03 -2.67 -9.96
CA PRO A 167 20.48 -1.37 -9.48
C PRO A 167 19.70 -0.98 -8.20
N ASP A 168 20.40 -0.36 -7.26
CA ASP A 168 19.80 0.29 -6.11
C ASP A 168 19.32 1.70 -6.45
N LYS A 169 18.80 2.44 -5.47
CA LYS A 169 18.31 3.81 -5.65
C LYS A 169 19.37 4.78 -6.20
N ASN A 170 20.65 4.50 -5.98
CA ASN A 170 21.78 5.31 -6.43
C ASN A 170 22.39 4.79 -7.75
N GLY A 171 21.78 3.77 -8.36
CA GLY A 171 22.27 3.13 -9.58
C GLY A 171 23.39 2.11 -9.36
N LYS A 172 23.75 1.81 -8.10
CA LYS A 172 24.78 0.80 -7.80
C LYS A 172 24.19 -0.59 -7.84
N ILE A 173 24.86 -1.53 -8.51
CA ILE A 173 24.45 -2.94 -8.51
C ILE A 173 24.49 -3.51 -7.09
N ARG A 174 23.44 -4.25 -6.74
CA ARG A 174 23.27 -4.92 -5.46
C ARG A 174 22.56 -6.26 -5.61
N ASP A 175 22.73 -7.12 -4.64
CA ASP A 175 21.95 -8.36 -4.52
C ASP A 175 20.58 -8.06 -3.94
N VAL A 176 19.54 -8.59 -4.58
CA VAL A 176 18.14 -8.51 -4.14
C VAL A 176 17.56 -9.91 -4.02
N TYR A 177 16.62 -10.08 -3.08
CA TYR A 177 15.81 -11.28 -3.00
C TYR A 177 14.59 -11.13 -3.89
N VAL A 178 14.32 -12.15 -4.71
CA VAL A 178 13.13 -12.23 -5.56
C VAL A 178 12.28 -13.39 -5.07
N PHE A 179 11.12 -13.07 -4.52
CA PHE A 179 10.11 -14.00 -4.06
C PHE A 179 9.29 -14.48 -5.27
N LEU A 180 9.22 -15.79 -5.46
CA LEU A 180 8.42 -16.43 -6.49
C LEU A 180 7.03 -16.70 -5.91
N LEU A 181 6.08 -15.82 -6.22
CA LEU A 181 4.72 -15.88 -5.70
C LEU A 181 3.80 -16.58 -6.70
N LYS A 182 3.02 -17.56 -6.23
CA LYS A 182 2.06 -18.30 -7.04
C LYS A 182 0.65 -18.20 -6.44
N PRO A 183 -0.38 -17.85 -7.21
CA PRO A 183 -1.75 -17.88 -6.72
C PRO A 183 -2.14 -19.26 -6.18
N GLU A 184 -2.76 -19.28 -5.01
CA GLU A 184 -3.37 -20.48 -4.45
C GLU A 184 -4.56 -20.90 -5.33
N MET A 185 -4.75 -22.21 -5.49
CA MET A 185 -5.85 -22.82 -6.24
C MET A 185 -7.11 -22.88 -5.39
#